data_AF-F5HSE8-F1
#
_entry.id   AF-F5HSE8-F1
#
_cell.length_a   1.000
_cell.length_b   1.000
_cell.length_c   1.000
_cell.angle_alpha   90.00
_cell.angle_beta   90.00
_cell.angle_gamma   90.00
#
_symmetry.space_group_name_H-M   'P 1'
#
loop_
_entity.id
_entity.type
_entity.pdbx_description
1 polymer ?
#
loop_
_entity_poly.entity_id
_entity_poly.type
_entity_poly.pdbx_seq_one_letter_code
_entity_poly.pdbx_strand_id
1 'polypeptide(L)'
;ENFAIPYWNFATGQSDCDVCTDSLLGGRHPDNPSLISNQSRFSKWGVVCNSLDDYNRLVTLCNGTSEGFIQRGIMEQSNMSLPTMNDVRSCLGIRDFDSPPYFTNSSFSFRNALEGYDKPDGELDDSVNNLHNLVHSMLNGTSSLSHSAANDPIFLVLHTFTDAIFDEWMRRIVPTNSTYPDEMAP
;
A
#
# COMPACT_ATOMS: atom_id res chain seq x y z
N GLU A 1 -12.57 -21.47 -14.66
CA GLU A 1 -12.50 -21.33 -13.19
C GLU A 1 -11.06 -21.41 -12.66
N ASN A 2 -10.06 -20.85 -13.38
CA ASN A 2 -8.65 -20.87 -12.97
C ASN A 2 -8.03 -19.45 -12.95
N PHE A 3 -8.87 -18.42 -12.85
CA PHE A 3 -8.39 -17.06 -12.74
C PHE A 3 -7.78 -16.85 -11.36
N ALA A 4 -6.58 -16.27 -11.32
CA ALA A 4 -5.89 -15.90 -10.09
C ALA A 4 -5.31 -14.50 -10.27
N ILE A 5 -5.18 -13.79 -9.14
CA ILE A 5 -4.64 -12.44 -9.11
C ILE A 5 -3.12 -12.55 -8.91
N PRO A 6 -2.29 -12.00 -9.81
CA PRO A 6 -0.85 -11.96 -9.61
C PRO A 6 -0.49 -10.97 -8.51
N TYR A 7 0.68 -11.15 -7.91
CA TYR A 7 1.25 -10.19 -6.97
C TYR A 7 2.39 -9.39 -7.61
N TRP A 8 2.69 -8.22 -7.05
CA TRP A 8 3.88 -7.45 -7.36
C TRP A 8 4.84 -7.52 -6.17
N ASN A 9 5.97 -8.20 -6.36
CA ASN A 9 7.05 -8.14 -5.38
C ASN A 9 7.68 -6.74 -5.39
N PHE A 10 7.15 -5.85 -4.55
CA PHE A 10 7.66 -4.49 -4.38
C PHE A 10 8.97 -4.44 -3.59
N ALA A 11 9.41 -5.54 -2.98
CA ALA A 11 10.56 -5.57 -2.08
C ALA A 11 11.92 -5.66 -2.85
N THR A 12 12.11 -4.79 -3.84
CA THR A 12 13.23 -4.83 -4.78
C THR A 12 14.41 -3.93 -4.41
N GLY A 13 14.22 -2.96 -3.51
CA GLY A 13 15.19 -1.91 -3.21
C GLY A 13 15.42 -0.90 -4.34
N GLN A 14 14.60 -0.93 -5.41
CA GLN A 14 14.73 -0.02 -6.55
C GLN A 14 14.08 1.34 -6.26
N SER A 15 14.49 2.38 -6.98
CA SER A 15 13.90 3.73 -6.93
C SER A 15 12.65 3.88 -7.78
N ASP A 16 12.38 2.91 -8.66
CA ASP A 16 11.34 3.00 -9.68
C ASP A 16 10.35 1.84 -9.59
N CYS A 17 9.13 2.08 -10.06
CA CYS A 17 8.08 1.09 -10.18
C CYS A 17 8.29 0.24 -11.45
N ASP A 18 8.82 -0.97 -11.28
CA ASP A 18 9.11 -1.92 -12.36
C ASP A 18 7.87 -2.48 -13.07
N VAL A 19 6.71 -2.47 -12.40
CA VAL A 19 5.40 -2.84 -12.99
C VAL A 19 4.70 -1.67 -13.70
N CYS A 20 5.21 -0.44 -13.57
CA CYS A 20 4.64 0.76 -14.21
C CYS A 20 5.11 0.88 -15.67
N THR A 21 4.67 -0.06 -16.50
CA THR A 21 4.91 -0.08 -17.95
C THR A 21 3.59 -0.21 -18.70
N ASP A 22 3.54 0.25 -19.95
CA ASP A 22 2.31 0.18 -20.76
C ASP A 22 1.85 -1.25 -21.08
N SER A 23 2.75 -2.23 -20.92
CA SER A 23 2.41 -3.65 -21.02
C SER A 23 1.74 -4.23 -19.77
N LEU A 24 1.92 -3.56 -18.62
CA LEU A 24 1.42 -3.97 -17.31
C LEU A 24 0.46 -2.91 -16.76
N LEU A 25 0.88 -2.11 -15.77
CA LEU A 25 0.01 -1.21 -15.00
C LEU A 25 0.05 0.26 -15.48
N GLY A 26 0.66 0.51 -16.63
CA GLY A 26 0.79 1.81 -17.29
C GLY A 26 2.03 2.58 -16.87
N GLY A 27 2.76 3.10 -17.87
CA GLY A 27 3.92 3.96 -17.65
C GLY A 27 3.54 5.42 -17.39
N ARG A 28 4.55 6.27 -17.18
CA ARG A 28 4.37 7.73 -17.07
C ARG A 28 3.99 8.34 -18.41
N HIS A 29 3.05 9.29 -18.39
CA HIS A 29 2.72 10.05 -19.59
C HIS A 29 3.85 11.04 -19.94
N PRO A 30 4.32 11.11 -21.21
CA PRO A 30 5.44 11.96 -21.60
C PRO A 30 5.23 13.46 -21.33
N ASP A 31 4.02 13.96 -21.61
CA ASP A 31 3.71 15.39 -21.48
C ASP A 31 3.24 15.82 -20.07
N ASN A 32 2.81 14.87 -19.24
CA ASN A 32 2.35 15.13 -17.88
C ASN A 32 2.71 13.93 -17.00
N PRO A 33 3.90 13.95 -16.36
CA PRO A 33 4.40 12.82 -15.59
C PRO A 33 3.48 12.36 -14.45
N SER A 34 2.54 13.21 -14.01
CA SER A 34 1.55 12.86 -13.00
C SER A 34 0.43 11.94 -13.52
N LEU A 35 0.32 11.74 -14.84
CA LEU A 35 -0.69 10.90 -15.47
C LEU A 35 -0.11 9.58 -15.98
N ILE A 36 -1.00 8.59 -16.14
CA ILE A 36 -0.70 7.34 -16.83
C ILE A 36 -0.62 7.58 -18.34
N SER A 37 0.38 6.99 -19.00
CA SER A 37 0.57 6.97 -20.45
C SER A 37 -0.70 6.55 -21.20
N ASN A 38 -1.01 7.27 -22.29
CA ASN A 38 -2.18 7.00 -23.13
C ASN A 38 -2.15 5.65 -23.86
N GLN A 39 -1.00 4.96 -23.87
CA GLN A 39 -0.90 3.61 -24.41
C GLN A 39 -1.43 2.55 -23.45
N SER A 40 -1.52 2.86 -22.16
CA SER A 40 -2.15 2.00 -21.16
C SER A 40 -3.67 2.16 -21.16
N ARG A 41 -4.39 1.06 -20.97
CA ARG A 41 -5.85 1.10 -20.79
C ARG A 41 -6.26 1.85 -19.52
N PHE A 42 -5.38 1.88 -18.52
CA PHE A 42 -5.64 2.52 -17.22
C PHE A 42 -5.64 4.05 -17.29
N SER A 43 -5.12 4.67 -18.36
CA SER A 43 -5.23 6.13 -18.54
C SER A 43 -6.68 6.62 -18.69
N LYS A 44 -7.59 5.72 -19.06
CA LYS A 44 -9.02 6.00 -19.25
C LYS A 44 -9.85 5.79 -17.99
N TRP A 45 -9.25 5.30 -16.91
CA TRP A 45 -9.97 5.03 -15.67
C TRP A 45 -10.28 6.35 -14.96
N GLY A 46 -11.56 6.53 -14.63
CA GLY A 46 -12.01 7.60 -13.77
C GLY A 46 -11.82 7.21 -12.30
N VAL A 47 -11.31 8.12 -11.48
CA VAL A 47 -11.28 7.94 -10.03
C VAL A 47 -12.63 8.29 -9.42
N VAL A 48 -13.00 7.61 -8.35
CA VAL A 48 -14.17 7.93 -7.53
C VAL A 48 -13.74 8.18 -6.09
N CYS A 49 -14.60 8.85 -5.33
CA CYS A 49 -14.46 9.04 -3.89
C CYS A 49 -13.26 9.91 -3.46
N ASN A 50 -12.75 10.76 -4.33
CA ASN A 50 -11.59 11.63 -4.11
C ASN A 50 -11.96 13.05 -3.60
N SER A 51 -13.23 13.48 -3.69
CA SER A 51 -13.71 14.79 -3.21
C SER A 51 -14.03 14.83 -1.70
N LEU A 52 -13.10 14.39 -0.85
CA LEU A 52 -13.33 14.29 0.61
C LEU A 52 -13.80 15.60 1.25
N ASP A 53 -13.23 16.74 0.85
CA ASP A 53 -13.60 18.04 1.42
C ASP A 53 -15.09 18.37 1.20
N ASP A 54 -15.61 18.06 0.02
CA ASP A 54 -17.02 18.26 -0.28
C ASP A 54 -17.91 17.26 0.45
N TYR A 55 -17.51 15.99 0.53
CA TYR A 55 -18.24 14.98 1.30
C TYR A 55 -18.36 15.35 2.77
N ASN A 56 -17.26 15.81 3.37
CA ASN A 56 -17.23 16.26 4.77
C ASN A 56 -18.04 17.54 4.98
N ARG A 57 -17.87 18.54 4.10
CA ARG A 57 -18.57 19.83 4.19
C ARG A 57 -20.08 19.70 3.99
N LEU A 58 -20.50 18.85 3.06
CA LEU A 58 -21.91 18.65 2.70
C LEU A 58 -22.56 17.50 3.47
N VAL A 59 -21.80 16.75 4.26
CA VAL A 59 -22.24 15.54 4.97
C VAL A 59 -22.88 14.54 4.00
N THR A 60 -22.15 14.24 2.93
CA THR A 60 -22.56 13.30 1.87
C THR A 60 -21.56 12.16 1.75
N LEU A 61 -21.99 11.05 1.17
CA LEU A 61 -21.12 9.92 0.84
C LEU A 61 -20.72 9.97 -0.63
N CYS A 62 -19.61 9.31 -0.95
CA CYS A 62 -19.20 9.08 -2.33
C CYS A 62 -20.35 8.44 -3.13
N ASN A 63 -20.64 8.99 -4.30
CA ASN A 63 -21.74 8.55 -5.16
C ASN A 63 -21.28 7.76 -6.39
N GLY A 64 -19.97 7.48 -6.51
CA GLY A 64 -19.39 6.74 -7.63
C GLY A 64 -19.30 7.53 -8.94
N THR A 65 -19.56 8.83 -8.93
CA THR A 65 -19.31 9.70 -10.10
C THR A 65 -17.82 9.88 -10.29
N SER A 66 -17.36 9.89 -11.54
CA SER A 66 -15.94 10.12 -11.86
C SER A 66 -15.50 11.52 -11.45
N GLU A 67 -14.37 11.61 -10.73
CA GLU A 67 -13.81 12.82 -10.12
C GLU A 67 -12.40 13.16 -10.66
N GLY A 68 -12.03 12.57 -11.79
CA GLY A 68 -10.75 12.82 -12.47
C GLY A 68 -10.11 11.53 -12.96
N PHE A 69 -8.83 11.61 -13.32
CA PHE A 69 -8.03 10.45 -13.72
C PHE A 69 -7.05 10.04 -12.63
N ILE A 70 -6.60 8.80 -12.69
CA ILE A 70 -5.55 8.28 -11.80
C ILE A 70 -4.30 9.15 -11.94
N GLN A 71 -3.76 9.58 -10.79
CA GLN A 71 -2.52 10.33 -10.69
C GLN A 71 -1.42 9.49 -10.03
N ARG A 72 -0.19 9.61 -10.52
CA ARG A 72 1.04 8.99 -9.95
C ARG A 72 2.21 9.94 -10.08
N GLY A 73 3.04 10.12 -9.06
CA GLY A 73 4.16 11.06 -9.10
C GLY A 73 3.73 12.53 -9.18
N ILE A 74 2.78 12.95 -8.33
CA ILE A 74 2.32 14.35 -8.26
C ILE A 74 3.42 15.29 -7.77
N MET A 75 4.20 14.86 -6.78
CA MET A 75 5.34 15.61 -6.24
C MET A 75 6.67 15.04 -6.78
N GLU A 76 7.74 15.84 -6.70
CA GLU A 76 9.08 15.35 -7.03
C GLU A 76 9.42 14.10 -6.20
N GLN A 77 9.98 13.08 -6.85
CA GLN A 77 10.43 11.87 -6.18
C GLN A 77 11.46 12.26 -5.11
N SER A 78 11.15 11.96 -3.85
CA SER A 78 12.15 11.87 -2.80
C SER A 78 13.19 10.81 -3.18
N ASN A 79 14.40 10.89 -2.60
CA ASN A 79 15.40 9.81 -2.68
C ASN A 79 14.97 8.59 -1.84
N MET A 80 13.74 8.12 -2.00
CA MET A 80 13.19 6.94 -1.37
C MET A 80 13.34 5.74 -2.32
N SER A 81 13.80 4.63 -1.79
CA SER A 81 13.78 3.33 -2.46
C SER A 81 12.56 2.55 -1.99
N LEU A 82 12.05 1.66 -2.86
CA LEU A 82 11.13 0.62 -2.45
C LEU A 82 11.73 -0.24 -1.31
N PRO A 83 10.89 -0.96 -0.54
CA PRO A 83 11.38 -1.90 0.46
C PRO A 83 12.33 -2.94 -0.13
N THR A 84 13.08 -3.61 0.72
CA THR A 84 14.00 -4.68 0.35
C THR A 84 13.51 -6.04 0.85
N MET A 85 14.00 -7.12 0.25
CA MET A 85 13.76 -8.46 0.81
C MET A 85 14.35 -8.64 2.22
N ASN A 86 15.28 -7.80 2.67
CA ASN A 86 15.72 -7.83 4.07
C ASN A 86 14.63 -7.29 5.00
N ASP A 87 13.93 -6.23 4.60
CA ASP A 87 12.79 -5.68 5.36
C ASP A 87 11.70 -6.75 5.50
N VAL A 88 11.36 -7.45 4.41
CA VAL A 88 10.40 -8.57 4.45
C VAL A 88 10.87 -9.68 5.40
N ARG A 89 12.17 -10.06 5.36
CA ARG A 89 12.71 -11.11 6.25
C ARG A 89 12.69 -10.70 7.72
N SER A 90 13.00 -9.44 8.03
CA SER A 90 12.91 -8.91 9.39
C SER A 90 11.47 -8.95 9.89
N CYS A 91 10.51 -8.53 9.07
CA CYS A 91 9.09 -8.52 9.40
C CYS A 91 8.56 -9.94 9.67
N LEU A 92 8.96 -10.91 8.84
CA LEU A 92 8.64 -12.33 9.03
C LEU A 92 9.25 -12.95 10.31
N GLY A 93 10.14 -12.25 11.01
CA GLY A 93 10.73 -12.67 12.28
C GLY A 93 9.94 -12.26 13.52
N ILE A 94 8.96 -11.36 13.38
CA ILE A 94 8.13 -10.88 14.49
C ILE A 94 7.16 -11.98 14.93
N ARG A 95 7.01 -12.18 16.25
CA ARG A 95 6.25 -13.31 16.80
C ARG A 95 4.78 -13.04 17.00
N ASP A 96 4.46 -11.85 17.48
CA ASP A 96 3.08 -11.53 17.84
C ASP A 96 2.39 -10.93 16.62
N PHE A 97 1.14 -11.37 16.37
CA PHE A 97 0.34 -10.79 15.28
C PHE A 97 0.22 -9.28 15.48
N ASP A 98 -0.16 -8.89 16.68
CA ASP A 98 -0.27 -7.50 17.11
C ASP A 98 0.04 -7.38 18.61
N SER A 99 0.19 -6.14 19.07
CA SER A 99 0.47 -5.81 20.47
C SER A 99 -0.34 -4.59 20.90
N PRO A 100 -0.66 -4.44 22.20
CA PRO A 100 -1.28 -3.21 22.68
C PRO A 100 -0.44 -1.97 22.29
N PRO A 101 -1.08 -0.86 21.86
CA PRO A 101 -2.51 -0.58 21.95
C PRO A 101 -3.33 -1.00 20.71
N TYR A 102 -2.84 -1.90 19.85
CA TYR A 102 -3.51 -2.39 18.65
C TYR A 102 -3.83 -1.28 17.65
N PHE A 103 -2.92 -0.32 17.56
CA PHE A 103 -3.00 0.85 16.70
C PHE A 103 -1.69 1.09 15.96
N THR A 104 -1.57 2.22 15.27
CA THR A 104 -0.41 2.58 14.44
C THR A 104 0.88 2.78 15.25
N ASN A 105 0.80 2.83 16.58
CA ASN A 105 1.93 2.95 17.51
C ASN A 105 2.12 1.67 18.35
N SER A 106 1.95 0.50 17.74
CA SER A 106 2.09 -0.80 18.43
C SER A 106 3.44 -1.42 18.11
N SER A 107 4.35 -1.46 19.09
CA SER A 107 5.70 -2.02 18.89
C SER A 107 5.73 -3.54 18.91
N PHE A 108 6.68 -4.14 18.20
CA PHE A 108 6.85 -5.59 18.05
C PHE A 108 5.58 -6.30 17.55
N SER A 109 4.77 -5.58 16.77
CA SER A 109 3.55 -6.04 16.12
C SER A 109 3.85 -6.38 14.66
N PHE A 110 3.61 -7.63 14.26
CA PHE A 110 3.75 -8.03 12.86
C PHE A 110 2.84 -7.19 11.96
N ARG A 111 1.58 -7.00 12.38
CA ARG A 111 0.57 -6.19 11.69
C ARG A 111 1.09 -4.76 11.48
N ASN A 112 1.59 -4.11 12.53
CA ASN A 112 2.08 -2.73 12.46
C ASN A 112 3.34 -2.58 11.59
N ALA A 113 4.28 -3.53 11.71
CA ALA A 113 5.50 -3.55 10.91
C ALA A 113 5.22 -3.81 9.42
N LEU A 114 4.36 -4.78 9.08
CA LEU A 114 3.99 -5.09 7.69
C LEU A 114 3.19 -3.94 7.05
N GLU A 115 2.25 -3.37 7.80
CA GLU A 115 1.49 -2.19 7.39
C GLU A 115 2.43 -1.01 7.10
N GLY A 116 3.53 -0.91 7.85
CA GLY A 116 4.63 0.02 7.58
C GLY A 116 4.62 1.25 8.46
N TYR A 117 4.02 1.17 9.65
CA TYR A 117 4.06 2.22 10.67
C TYR A 117 5.26 2.08 11.62
N ASP A 118 5.88 0.91 11.65
CA ASP A 118 7.09 0.64 12.43
C ASP A 118 8.26 0.21 11.54
N LYS A 119 9.44 0.09 12.14
CA LYS A 119 10.56 -0.57 11.48
C LYS A 119 10.22 -2.03 11.15
N PRO A 120 10.84 -2.62 10.11
CA PRO A 120 10.57 -3.99 9.74
C PRO A 120 10.88 -5.04 10.81
N ASP A 121 11.69 -4.72 11.83
CA ASP A 121 11.95 -5.59 12.98
C ASP A 121 10.95 -5.39 14.13
N GLY A 122 10.00 -4.48 13.98
CA GLY A 122 8.97 -4.14 14.97
C GLY A 122 9.41 -3.08 15.98
N GLU A 123 10.62 -2.52 15.87
CA GLU A 123 10.97 -1.38 16.72
C GLU A 123 10.15 -0.15 16.32
N LEU A 124 9.59 0.51 17.34
CA LEU A 124 8.74 1.68 17.16
C LEU A 124 9.56 2.91 16.74
N ASP A 125 9.11 3.56 15.68
CA ASP A 125 9.72 4.78 15.17
C ASP A 125 8.68 5.57 14.38
N ASP A 126 8.10 6.60 15.00
CA ASP A 126 7.03 7.43 14.42
C ASP A 126 7.44 8.16 13.13
N SER A 127 8.73 8.16 12.78
CA SER A 127 9.24 8.74 11.53
C SER A 127 9.36 7.73 10.39
N VAL A 128 9.18 6.44 10.68
CA VAL A 128 9.37 5.37 9.71
C VAL A 128 8.12 5.17 8.87
N ASN A 129 8.39 4.95 7.58
CA ASN A 129 7.43 4.51 6.60
C ASN A 129 8.10 3.38 5.83
N ASN A 130 7.57 2.16 5.93
CA ASN A 130 8.18 0.99 5.31
C ASN A 130 7.11 0.09 4.64
N LEU A 131 7.55 -1.02 4.03
CA LEU A 131 6.72 -2.08 3.46
C LEU A 131 5.47 -1.54 2.75
N HIS A 132 4.26 -1.87 3.22
CA HIS A 132 3.02 -1.48 2.57
C HIS A 132 2.86 0.06 2.43
N ASN A 133 2.99 0.81 3.51
CA ASN A 133 2.82 2.27 3.49
C ASN A 133 3.86 2.98 2.61
N LEU A 134 5.10 2.46 2.56
CA LEU A 134 6.17 3.04 1.74
C LEU A 134 5.85 2.91 0.25
N VAL A 135 5.30 1.78 -0.17
CA VAL A 135 4.93 1.57 -1.58
C VAL A 135 3.77 2.49 -1.96
N HIS A 136 2.74 2.61 -1.12
CA HIS A 136 1.67 3.58 -1.33
C HIS A 136 2.22 5.01 -1.46
N SER A 137 3.16 5.38 -0.59
CA SER A 137 3.78 6.72 -0.58
C SER A 137 4.65 6.97 -1.82
N MET A 138 5.40 5.97 -2.27
CA MET A 138 6.25 6.02 -3.48
C MET A 138 5.46 6.27 -4.76
N LEU A 139 4.23 5.74 -4.85
CA LEU A 139 3.36 5.99 -6.00
C LEU A 139 2.89 7.45 -6.08
N ASN A 140 2.85 8.15 -4.94
CA ASN A 140 2.70 9.60 -4.82
C ASN A 140 1.55 10.16 -5.68
N GLY A 141 0.32 9.88 -5.29
CA GLY A 141 -0.85 10.27 -6.08
C GLY A 141 -2.13 9.59 -5.59
N THR A 142 -2.95 9.10 -6.51
CA THR A 142 -4.21 8.43 -6.17
C THR A 142 -3.97 7.25 -5.23
N SER A 143 -2.91 6.46 -5.46
CA SER A 143 -2.59 5.30 -4.63
C SER A 143 -2.06 5.65 -3.23
N SER A 144 -1.57 6.86 -3.00
CA SER A 144 -0.98 7.25 -1.70
C SER A 144 -1.99 7.74 -0.67
N LEU A 145 -3.28 7.75 -1.02
CA LEU A 145 -4.36 8.28 -0.18
C LEU A 145 -5.32 7.15 0.17
N SER A 146 -5.51 6.85 1.46
CA SER A 146 -6.30 5.69 1.91
C SER A 146 -7.73 5.67 1.36
N HIS A 147 -8.35 6.84 1.16
CA HIS A 147 -9.72 6.94 0.65
C HIS A 147 -9.86 6.69 -0.86
N SER A 148 -8.77 6.84 -1.64
CA SER A 148 -8.81 6.71 -3.09
C SER A 148 -7.83 5.68 -3.65
N ALA A 149 -7.03 5.03 -2.81
CA ALA A 149 -5.94 4.16 -3.23
C ALA A 149 -6.36 3.03 -4.17
N ALA A 150 -7.52 2.42 -3.89
CA ALA A 150 -8.08 1.32 -4.67
C ALA A 150 -8.55 1.71 -6.09
N ASN A 151 -8.58 3.01 -6.43
CA ASN A 151 -8.81 3.44 -7.80
C ASN A 151 -7.62 3.14 -8.72
N ASP A 152 -6.40 3.06 -8.17
CA ASP A 152 -5.21 2.66 -8.94
C ASP A 152 -5.11 1.12 -8.98
N PRO A 153 -5.06 0.47 -10.15
CA PRO A 153 -4.97 -1.00 -10.24
C PRO A 153 -3.71 -1.59 -9.58
N ILE A 154 -2.66 -0.78 -9.33
CA ILE A 154 -1.48 -1.22 -8.57
C ILE A 154 -1.88 -1.69 -7.17
N PHE A 155 -2.93 -1.10 -6.57
CA PHE A 155 -3.47 -1.50 -5.27
C PHE A 155 -3.65 -3.02 -5.15
N LEU A 156 -4.20 -3.64 -6.19
CA LEU A 156 -4.51 -5.07 -6.16
C LEU A 156 -3.25 -5.95 -6.10
N VAL A 157 -2.25 -5.63 -6.91
CA VAL A 157 -0.99 -6.42 -6.96
C VAL A 157 -0.08 -6.12 -5.77
N LEU A 158 -0.17 -4.92 -5.20
CA LEU A 158 0.48 -4.53 -3.95
C LEU A 158 -0.10 -5.36 -2.80
N HIS A 159 -1.43 -5.33 -2.62
CA HIS A 159 -2.08 -6.02 -1.50
C HIS A 159 -2.01 -7.55 -1.60
N THR A 160 -1.94 -8.12 -2.80
CA THR A 160 -1.69 -9.58 -2.93
C THR A 160 -0.27 -9.97 -2.55
N PHE A 161 0.73 -9.08 -2.67
CA PHE A 161 2.06 -9.36 -2.11
C PHE A 161 2.09 -9.17 -0.60
N THR A 162 1.39 -8.15 -0.07
CA THR A 162 1.18 -7.99 1.37
C THR A 162 0.51 -9.23 1.97
N ASP A 163 -0.52 -9.77 1.30
CA ASP A 163 -1.19 -11.01 1.68
C ASP A 163 -0.26 -12.23 1.62
N ALA A 164 0.59 -12.34 0.58
CA ALA A 164 1.59 -13.40 0.51
C ALA A 164 2.61 -13.36 1.67
N ILE A 165 2.99 -12.16 2.13
CA ILE A 165 3.85 -12.00 3.33
C ILE A 165 3.09 -12.45 4.58
N PHE A 166 1.81 -12.08 4.70
CA PHE A 166 0.96 -12.50 5.82
C PHE A 166 0.75 -14.02 5.86
N ASP A 167 0.46 -14.66 4.73
CA ASP A 167 0.30 -16.11 4.63
C ASP A 167 1.58 -16.86 5.03
N GLU A 168 2.74 -16.38 4.55
CA GLU A 168 4.03 -16.96 4.93
C GLU A 168 4.33 -16.76 6.43
N TRP A 169 3.95 -15.63 7.02
CA TRP A 169 4.08 -15.39 8.45
C TRP A 169 3.19 -16.35 9.26
N MET A 170 1.93 -16.50 8.88
CA MET A 170 0.98 -17.44 9.50
C MET A 170 1.53 -18.87 9.49
N ARG A 171 2.14 -19.28 8.37
CA ARG A 171 2.76 -20.61 8.21
C ARG A 171 4.01 -20.80 9.06
N ARG A 172 4.80 -19.74 9.31
CA ARG A 172 6.06 -19.81 10.08
C ARG A 172 5.85 -19.76 11.59
N ILE A 173 5.01 -18.84 12.03
CA ILE A 173 4.91 -18.46 13.44
C ILE A 173 3.82 -19.26 14.15
N VAL A 174 2.70 -19.54 13.47
CA VAL A 174 1.50 -20.15 14.05
C VAL A 174 1.11 -19.38 15.33
N PRO A 175 0.68 -18.11 15.18
CA PRO A 175 0.47 -17.23 16.33
C PRO A 175 -0.63 -17.75 17.25
N THR A 176 -0.48 -17.46 18.54
CA THR A 176 -1.55 -17.68 19.51
C THR A 176 -2.68 -16.68 19.28
N ASN A 177 -3.93 -17.11 19.46
CA ASN A 177 -5.09 -16.20 19.34
C ASN A 177 -5.01 -14.99 20.28
N SER A 178 -4.24 -15.05 21.38
CA SER A 178 -4.09 -13.94 22.33
C SER A 178 -3.40 -12.70 21.78
N THR A 179 -2.75 -12.77 20.62
CA THR A 179 -2.11 -11.61 19.97
C THR A 179 -3.05 -10.89 18.99
N TYR A 180 -4.27 -11.41 18.81
CA TYR A 180 -5.37 -10.71 18.15
C TYR A 180 -6.41 -10.39 19.23
N PRO A 181 -6.68 -9.11 19.54
CA PRO A 181 -7.52 -8.75 20.67
C PRO A 181 -8.98 -9.14 20.46
N ASP A 182 -9.61 -9.74 21.48
CA ASP A 182 -11.07 -9.97 21.49
C ASP A 182 -11.87 -8.68 21.75
N GLU A 183 -11.24 -7.67 22.38
CA GLU A 183 -11.83 -6.40 22.76
C GLU A 183 -10.78 -5.29 22.88
N MET A 184 -11.21 -4.03 22.99
CA MET A 184 -10.36 -2.84 23.13
C MET A 184 -9.43 -2.52 21.94
N ALA A 185 -9.68 -3.15 20.79
CA ALA A 185 -9.17 -2.65 19.51
C ALA A 185 -9.97 -1.39 19.07
N PRO A 186 -9.37 -0.51 18.25
CA PRO A 186 -10.03 0.65 17.65
C PRO A 186 -11.28 0.35 16.82
#